data_AF-A0A7S1WTP5-F1
#
_entry.id   AF-A0A7S1WTP5-F1
#
_cell.length_a   1.000
_cell.length_b   1.000
_cell.length_c   1.000
_cell.angle_alpha   90.00
_cell.angle_beta   90.00
_cell.angle_gamma   90.00
#
_symmetry.space_group_name_H-M   'P 1'
#
loop_
_entity.id
_entity.type
_entity.pdbx_description
1 polymer ?
#
loop_
_entity_poly.entity_id
_entity_poly.type
_entity_poly.pdbx_seq_one_letter_code
_entity_poly.pdbx_strand_id
1 'polypeptide(L)'
;VTQTWEAIRFAGKFARSVKEVALAAVKQNGRALYYVDESLRADREVVMEAVTQTWEAIKYMQGGCQDRDIALVAIQQNGEAFKDLAKELRDDREVMLLAISKNWKAIMSIGEKLRKDREVAMEAVRQNWEALKYIKELRADKEIVLEAMKQGWEALKFADESLRSDSDVMLEAMRQSWWEAFWFASEELRSKPEFALRVVKRDGLALRHFPEAVRQSQDVALCAVRQCGLALQYVHKELRDEPDIVMEALRQNFAALTYVGREVQRDEEFMEEAMKLAPRQPSKQPTEAARAPEKKPAVGESEGAGSEEEYDTASDTPAPKHKAPPLPPPELLARGFFE
;
A
#
# COMPACT_ATOMS: atom_id res chain seq x y z
N VAL A 1 30.31 5.89 -49.63
CA VAL A 1 29.59 5.24 -48.50
C VAL A 1 29.74 6.02 -47.19
N THR A 2 30.49 7.14 -47.15
CA THR A 2 30.88 7.83 -45.90
C THR A 2 29.95 8.94 -45.41
N GLN A 3 28.90 9.32 -46.14
CA GLN A 3 28.10 10.51 -45.79
C GLN A 3 26.92 10.25 -44.85
N THR A 4 26.38 9.03 -44.78
CA THR A 4 25.32 8.66 -43.83
C THR A 4 25.45 7.18 -43.44
N TRP A 5 25.19 6.86 -42.17
CA TRP A 5 25.15 5.46 -41.69
C TRP A 5 24.20 4.59 -42.51
N GLU A 6 23.14 5.16 -43.08
CA GLU A 6 22.18 4.47 -43.95
C GLU A 6 22.82 3.84 -45.20
N ALA A 7 23.96 4.35 -45.65
CA ALA A 7 24.65 3.81 -46.82
C ALA A 7 25.09 2.34 -46.61
N ILE A 8 25.31 1.90 -45.37
CA ILE A 8 25.65 0.51 -45.06
C ILE A 8 24.49 -0.46 -45.34
N ARG A 9 23.24 0.03 -45.25
CA ARG A 9 22.03 -0.77 -45.54
C ARG A 9 22.00 -1.23 -46.99
N PHE A 10 22.53 -0.44 -47.92
CA PHE A 10 22.58 -0.74 -49.35
C PHE A 10 23.95 -1.24 -49.82
N ALA A 11 24.93 -1.28 -48.92
CA ALA A 11 26.27 -1.74 -49.23
C ALA A 11 26.29 -3.24 -49.59
N GLY A 12 27.10 -3.61 -50.58
CA GLY A 12 27.32 -5.01 -50.94
C GLY A 12 28.05 -5.79 -49.84
N LYS A 13 28.00 -7.13 -49.91
CA LYS A 13 28.55 -8.03 -48.88
C LYS A 13 29.99 -7.68 -48.48
N PHE A 14 30.85 -7.41 -49.47
CA PHE A 14 32.25 -7.04 -49.22
C PHE A 14 32.37 -5.74 -48.41
N ALA A 15 31.59 -4.70 -48.73
CA ALA A 15 31.67 -3.43 -48.00
C ALA A 15 31.15 -3.54 -46.55
N ARG A 16 30.23 -4.46 -46.27
CA ARG A 16 29.73 -4.74 -44.90
C ARG A 16 30.73 -5.52 -44.04
N SER A 17 31.71 -6.19 -44.66
CA SER A 17 32.79 -6.91 -43.97
C SER A 17 34.07 -6.08 -43.81
N VAL A 18 34.07 -4.80 -44.21
CA VAL A 18 35.21 -3.89 -44.03
C VAL A 18 35.08 -3.17 -42.69
N LYS A 19 36.07 -3.33 -41.82
CA LYS A 19 36.05 -2.79 -40.44
C LYS A 19 35.95 -1.27 -40.42
N GLU A 20 36.64 -0.54 -41.29
CA GLU A 20 36.58 0.92 -41.35
C GLU A 20 35.19 1.43 -41.76
N VAL A 21 34.52 0.72 -42.69
CA VAL A 21 33.14 1.03 -43.11
C VAL A 21 32.17 0.77 -41.97
N ALA A 22 32.34 -0.36 -41.26
CA ALA A 22 31.55 -0.67 -40.08
C ALA A 22 31.72 0.38 -38.98
N LEU A 23 32.96 0.73 -38.61
CA LEU A 23 33.28 1.76 -37.60
C LEU A 23 32.70 3.13 -37.98
N ALA A 24 32.85 3.56 -39.24
CA ALA A 24 32.28 4.83 -39.70
C ALA A 24 30.75 4.86 -39.59
N ALA A 25 30.08 3.73 -39.85
CA ALA A 25 28.63 3.63 -39.74
C ALA A 25 28.15 3.59 -38.29
N VAL A 26 28.76 2.75 -37.44
CA VAL A 26 28.33 2.60 -36.03
C VAL A 26 28.62 3.86 -35.21
N LYS A 27 29.68 4.62 -35.53
CA LYS A 27 29.98 5.94 -34.91
C LYS A 27 28.88 6.97 -35.13
N GLN A 28 28.16 6.88 -36.24
CA GLN A 28 27.03 7.78 -36.54
C GLN A 28 25.73 7.27 -35.92
N ASN A 29 25.54 5.94 -35.88
CA ASN A 29 24.37 5.31 -35.27
C ASN A 29 24.70 3.85 -34.91
N GLY A 30 24.70 3.51 -33.62
CA GLY A 30 25.03 2.14 -33.19
C GLY A 30 24.06 1.06 -33.70
N ARG A 31 22.83 1.41 -34.09
CA ARG A 31 21.90 0.47 -34.77
C ARG A 31 22.41 0.00 -36.14
N ALA A 32 23.39 0.70 -36.72
CA ALA A 32 24.03 0.28 -37.96
C ALA A 32 24.70 -1.10 -37.84
N LEU A 33 25.04 -1.54 -36.62
CA LEU A 33 25.60 -2.87 -36.34
C LEU A 33 24.76 -3.99 -36.95
N TYR A 34 23.43 -3.85 -37.00
CA TYR A 34 22.52 -4.82 -37.63
C TYR A 34 22.87 -5.16 -39.10
N TYR A 35 23.40 -4.19 -39.84
CA TYR A 35 23.73 -4.33 -41.25
C TYR A 35 25.18 -4.73 -41.50
N VAL A 36 26.01 -4.77 -40.46
CA VAL A 36 27.42 -5.18 -40.52
C VAL A 36 27.50 -6.70 -40.70
N ASP A 37 28.53 -7.17 -41.42
CA ASP A 37 28.77 -8.60 -41.60
C ASP A 37 28.92 -9.34 -40.26
N GLU A 38 28.49 -10.61 -40.21
CA GLU A 38 28.50 -11.42 -38.99
C GLU A 38 29.87 -11.49 -38.31
N SER A 39 30.95 -11.53 -39.11
CA SER A 39 32.32 -11.56 -38.60
C SER A 39 32.66 -10.33 -37.76
N LEU A 40 32.20 -9.15 -38.18
CA LEU A 40 32.43 -7.88 -37.50
C LEU A 40 31.38 -7.61 -36.40
N ARG A 41 30.23 -8.28 -36.41
CA ARG A 41 29.28 -8.28 -35.28
C ARG A 41 29.79 -9.07 -34.05
N ALA A 42 30.91 -9.77 -34.18
CA ALA A 42 31.67 -10.36 -33.08
C ALA A 42 32.95 -9.56 -32.74
N ASP A 43 33.34 -8.55 -33.55
CA ASP A 43 34.53 -7.74 -33.29
C ASP A 43 34.28 -6.81 -32.11
N ARG A 44 35.08 -6.96 -31.06
CA ARG A 44 34.91 -6.22 -29.79
C ARG A 44 34.94 -4.71 -29.98
N GLU A 45 35.79 -4.18 -30.87
CA GLU A 45 35.93 -2.75 -31.08
C GLU A 45 34.72 -2.17 -31.81
N VAL A 46 34.27 -2.83 -32.88
CA VAL A 46 33.07 -2.43 -33.64
C VAL A 46 31.84 -2.48 -32.74
N VAL A 47 31.69 -3.55 -31.95
CA VAL A 47 30.56 -3.71 -31.04
C VAL A 47 30.61 -2.68 -29.91
N MET A 48 31.75 -2.48 -29.26
CA MET A 48 31.89 -1.49 -28.18
C MET A 48 31.52 -0.10 -28.68
N GLU A 49 32.04 0.31 -29.85
CA GLU A 49 31.67 1.59 -30.46
C GLU A 49 30.16 1.67 -30.72
N ALA A 50 29.54 0.63 -31.30
CA ALA A 50 28.10 0.61 -31.53
C ALA A 50 27.29 0.74 -30.23
N VAL A 51 27.69 0.00 -29.18
CA VAL A 51 27.03 0.02 -27.87
C VAL A 51 27.22 1.36 -27.16
N THR A 52 28.37 2.04 -27.31
CA THR A 52 28.56 3.39 -26.76
C THR A 52 27.61 4.42 -27.36
N GLN A 53 27.17 4.23 -28.61
CA GLN A 53 26.18 5.09 -29.26
C GLN A 53 24.73 4.73 -28.88
N THR A 54 24.42 3.44 -28.71
CA THR A 54 23.09 3.00 -28.26
C THR A 54 23.13 1.60 -27.66
N TRP A 55 22.58 1.45 -26.45
CA TRP A 55 22.45 0.17 -25.75
C TRP A 55 21.75 -0.92 -26.57
N GLU A 56 20.84 -0.55 -27.48
CA GLU A 56 20.09 -1.50 -28.30
C GLU A 56 20.99 -2.28 -29.27
N ALA A 57 22.20 -1.78 -29.55
CA ALA A 57 23.15 -2.46 -30.42
C ALA A 57 23.53 -3.86 -29.91
N ILE A 58 23.44 -4.11 -28.60
CA ILE A 58 23.68 -5.43 -28.00
C ILE A 58 22.86 -6.53 -28.67
N LYS A 59 21.62 -6.24 -29.09
CA LYS A 59 20.72 -7.21 -29.72
C LYS A 59 21.23 -7.74 -31.06
N TYR A 60 22.16 -7.02 -31.68
CA TYR A 60 22.70 -7.36 -32.99
C TYR A 60 24.04 -8.10 -32.90
N MET A 61 24.63 -8.24 -31.72
CA MET A 61 25.89 -8.97 -31.53
C MET A 61 25.76 -10.43 -31.98
N GLN A 62 26.79 -10.91 -32.66
CA GLN A 62 26.88 -12.33 -33.01
C GLN A 62 27.25 -13.14 -31.75
N GLY A 63 26.44 -14.16 -31.42
CA GLY A 63 26.68 -15.02 -30.24
C GLY A 63 26.23 -14.44 -28.90
N GLY A 64 25.61 -13.26 -28.90
CA GLY A 64 25.14 -12.56 -27.70
C GLY A 64 26.25 -11.83 -26.93
N CYS A 65 25.88 -10.98 -25.97
CA CYS A 65 26.84 -10.26 -25.16
C CYS A 65 27.39 -11.14 -24.03
N GLN A 66 28.65 -11.54 -24.17
CA GLN A 66 29.45 -12.25 -23.15
C GLN A 66 30.56 -11.37 -22.56
N ASP A 67 30.89 -10.25 -23.22
CA ASP A 67 31.89 -9.30 -22.73
C ASP A 67 31.27 -8.43 -21.63
N ARG A 68 31.92 -8.44 -20.46
CA ARG A 68 31.47 -7.73 -19.26
C ARG A 68 31.48 -6.22 -19.44
N ASP A 69 32.51 -5.66 -20.08
CA ASP A 69 32.64 -4.21 -20.22
C ASP A 69 31.55 -3.67 -21.16
N ILE A 70 31.30 -4.39 -22.27
CA ILE A 70 30.23 -4.05 -23.21
C ILE A 70 28.86 -4.10 -22.50
N ALA A 71 28.63 -5.13 -21.68
CA ALA A 71 27.41 -5.24 -20.89
C ALA A 71 27.24 -4.07 -19.91
N LEU A 72 28.29 -3.70 -19.17
CA LEU A 72 28.24 -2.59 -18.21
C LEU A 72 27.95 -1.25 -18.90
N VAL A 73 28.57 -0.98 -20.05
CA VAL A 73 28.32 0.24 -20.84
C VAL A 73 26.86 0.31 -21.30
N ALA A 74 26.29 -0.80 -21.78
CA ALA A 74 24.91 -0.83 -22.21
C ALA A 74 23.92 -0.68 -21.06
N ILE A 75 24.13 -1.40 -19.95
CA ILE A 75 23.28 -1.29 -18.75
C ILE A 75 23.33 0.13 -18.19
N GLN A 76 24.52 0.75 -18.18
CA GLN A 76 24.68 2.11 -17.67
C GLN A 76 23.80 3.12 -18.42
N GLN A 77 23.59 2.91 -19.72
CA GLN A 77 22.66 3.70 -20.53
C GLN A 77 21.20 3.31 -20.27
N ASN A 78 20.88 2.02 -20.23
CA ASN A 78 19.52 1.54 -19.95
C ASN A 78 19.55 0.14 -19.32
N GLY A 79 18.93 0.01 -18.13
CA GLY A 79 18.82 -1.27 -17.41
C GLY A 79 18.09 -2.38 -18.18
N GLU A 80 17.29 -2.04 -19.19
CA GLU A 80 16.67 -3.03 -20.08
C GLU A 80 17.67 -3.85 -20.90
N ALA A 81 18.89 -3.35 -21.12
CA ALA A 81 19.94 -4.08 -21.82
C ALA A 81 20.26 -5.43 -21.15
N PHE A 82 20.00 -5.54 -19.84
CA PHE A 82 20.26 -6.74 -19.05
C PHE A 82 19.57 -8.01 -19.60
N LYS A 83 18.38 -7.88 -20.19
CA LYS A 83 17.62 -9.04 -20.72
C LYS A 83 18.29 -9.73 -21.91
N ASP A 84 19.14 -8.99 -22.64
CA ASP A 84 19.80 -9.43 -23.86
C ASP A 84 21.21 -10.00 -23.59
N LEU A 85 21.62 -10.10 -22.32
CA LEU A 85 22.92 -10.64 -21.91
C LEU A 85 22.93 -12.17 -21.81
N ALA A 86 24.11 -12.74 -22.03
CA ALA A 86 24.38 -14.16 -21.79
C ALA A 86 24.10 -14.53 -20.32
N LYS A 87 23.70 -15.78 -20.09
CA LYS A 87 23.27 -16.26 -18.78
C LYS A 87 24.36 -16.06 -17.72
N GLU A 88 25.62 -16.28 -18.09
CA GLU A 88 26.79 -16.14 -17.23
C GLU A 88 26.93 -14.72 -16.68
N LEU A 89 26.69 -13.69 -17.52
CA LEU A 89 26.69 -12.29 -17.08
C LEU A 89 25.43 -11.93 -16.30
N ARG A 90 24.29 -12.59 -16.55
CA ARG A 90 23.07 -12.37 -15.76
C ARG A 90 23.13 -12.98 -14.36
N ASP A 91 24.00 -13.97 -14.19
CA ASP A 91 24.33 -14.57 -12.90
C ASP A 91 25.51 -13.84 -12.20
N ASP A 92 26.09 -12.80 -12.84
CA ASP A 92 27.07 -11.92 -12.20
C ASP A 92 26.37 -10.89 -11.30
N ARG A 93 26.83 -10.86 -10.06
CA ARG A 93 26.24 -10.03 -9.00
C ARG A 93 26.40 -8.53 -9.24
N GLU A 94 27.57 -8.09 -9.71
CA GLU A 94 27.85 -6.66 -9.94
C GLU A 94 27.06 -6.14 -11.15
N VAL A 95 27.01 -6.94 -12.22
CA VAL A 95 26.20 -6.64 -13.41
C VAL A 95 24.72 -6.54 -13.04
N MET A 96 24.24 -7.45 -12.18
CA MET A 96 22.87 -7.44 -11.68
C MET A 96 22.55 -6.20 -10.83
N LEU A 97 23.39 -5.88 -9.84
CA LEU A 97 23.18 -4.72 -8.98
C LEU A 97 23.14 -3.43 -9.80
N LEU A 98 24.04 -3.31 -10.80
CA LEU A 98 23.99 -2.18 -11.72
C LEU A 98 22.68 -2.16 -12.52
N ALA A 99 22.24 -3.28 -13.07
CA ALA A 99 21.00 -3.36 -13.83
C ALA A 99 19.77 -2.96 -13.00
N ILE A 100 19.67 -3.47 -11.77
CA ILE A 100 18.59 -3.12 -10.85
C ILE A 100 18.67 -1.64 -10.50
N SER A 101 19.84 -1.09 -10.18
CA SER A 101 19.99 0.34 -9.85
C SER A 101 19.47 1.28 -10.94
N LYS A 102 19.46 0.81 -12.21
CA LYS A 102 18.90 1.55 -13.35
C LYS A 102 17.43 1.25 -13.58
N ASN A 103 17.01 0.00 -13.37
CA ASN A 103 15.63 -0.42 -13.54
C ASN A 103 15.37 -1.68 -12.73
N TRP A 104 14.58 -1.56 -11.65
CA TRP A 104 14.20 -2.69 -10.80
C TRP A 104 13.62 -3.89 -11.56
N LYS A 105 13.00 -3.67 -12.73
CA LYS A 105 12.44 -4.75 -13.57
C LYS A 105 13.50 -5.74 -14.07
N ALA A 106 14.78 -5.40 -13.99
CA ALA A 106 15.88 -6.35 -14.23
C ALA A 106 15.76 -7.61 -13.34
N ILE A 107 15.14 -7.50 -12.16
CA ILE A 107 14.87 -8.63 -11.27
C ILE A 107 13.98 -9.71 -11.89
N MET A 108 13.26 -9.42 -12.98
CA MET A 108 12.45 -10.43 -13.68
C MET A 108 13.31 -11.43 -14.45
N SER A 109 14.54 -11.04 -14.82
CA SER A 109 15.43 -11.80 -15.71
C SER A 109 16.63 -12.42 -14.99
N ILE A 110 16.67 -12.32 -13.65
CA ILE A 110 17.71 -12.86 -12.78
C ILE A 110 17.64 -14.39 -12.63
N GLY A 111 18.80 -15.03 -12.49
CA GLY A 111 18.92 -16.44 -12.14
C GLY A 111 18.49 -16.74 -10.69
N GLU A 112 18.09 -17.98 -10.42
CA GLU A 112 17.55 -18.39 -9.12
C GLU A 112 18.50 -18.14 -7.94
N LYS A 113 19.82 -18.24 -8.17
CA LYS A 113 20.83 -18.03 -7.13
C LYS A 113 20.79 -16.61 -6.57
N LEU A 114 20.73 -15.61 -7.44
CA LEU A 114 20.74 -14.21 -7.04
C LEU A 114 19.37 -13.70 -6.57
N ARG A 115 18.26 -14.43 -6.81
CA ARG A 115 16.95 -14.09 -6.20
C ARG A 115 16.96 -14.18 -4.68
N LYS A 116 17.88 -14.96 -4.13
CA LYS A 116 18.10 -15.13 -2.69
C LYS A 116 19.11 -14.14 -2.14
N ASP A 117 19.75 -13.34 -2.99
CA ASP A 117 20.68 -12.30 -2.54
C ASP A 117 19.87 -11.14 -1.95
N ARG A 118 20.12 -10.90 -0.67
CA ARG A 118 19.41 -9.91 0.13
C ARG A 118 19.64 -8.49 -0.35
N GLU A 119 20.86 -8.16 -0.78
CA GLU A 119 21.19 -6.80 -1.24
C GLU A 119 20.53 -6.51 -2.60
N VAL A 120 20.56 -7.49 -3.50
CA VAL A 120 19.85 -7.44 -4.80
C VAL A 120 18.36 -7.22 -4.60
N ALA A 121 17.76 -7.98 -3.69
CA ALA A 121 16.35 -7.85 -3.33
C ALA A 121 16.02 -6.49 -2.73
N MET A 122 16.81 -6.01 -1.77
CA MET A 122 16.60 -4.72 -1.11
C MET A 122 16.70 -3.57 -2.11
N GLU A 123 17.67 -3.60 -3.03
CA GLU A 123 17.84 -2.56 -4.04
C GLU A 123 16.64 -2.48 -5.00
N ALA A 124 16.09 -3.62 -5.41
CA ALA A 124 14.90 -3.65 -6.24
C ALA A 124 13.65 -3.18 -5.48
N VAL A 125 13.49 -3.62 -4.23
CA VAL A 125 12.35 -3.25 -3.39
C VAL A 125 12.33 -1.76 -3.10
N ARG A 126 13.47 -1.13 -2.85
CA ARG A 126 13.57 0.34 -2.64
C ARG A 126 13.02 1.16 -3.81
N GLN A 127 13.10 0.64 -5.02
CA GLN A 127 12.55 1.32 -6.21
C GLN A 127 11.08 0.99 -6.44
N ASN A 128 10.67 -0.24 -6.19
CA ASN A 128 9.27 -0.65 -6.32
C ASN A 128 8.94 -1.88 -5.47
N TRP A 129 7.92 -1.77 -4.63
CA TRP A 129 7.42 -2.85 -3.78
C TRP A 129 6.99 -4.11 -4.56
N GLU A 130 6.58 -3.99 -5.83
CA GLU A 130 6.21 -5.13 -6.69
C GLU A 130 7.39 -6.09 -6.93
N ALA A 131 8.63 -5.67 -6.66
CA ALA A 131 9.81 -6.53 -6.70
C ALA A 131 9.65 -7.77 -5.80
N LEU A 132 8.91 -7.68 -4.68
CA LEU A 132 8.57 -8.82 -3.80
C LEU A 132 7.97 -10.02 -4.55
N LYS A 133 7.28 -9.76 -5.67
CA LYS A 133 6.71 -10.82 -6.51
C LYS A 133 7.77 -11.79 -7.02
N TYR A 134 9.00 -11.32 -7.24
CA TYR A 134 10.09 -12.06 -7.89
C TYR A 134 11.11 -12.67 -6.93
N ILE A 135 11.07 -12.31 -5.64
CA ILE A 135 12.01 -12.77 -4.60
C ILE A 135 11.29 -13.63 -3.54
N LYS A 136 10.74 -14.77 -3.98
CA LYS A 136 9.84 -15.59 -3.15
C LYS A 136 10.44 -15.98 -1.81
N GLU A 137 11.72 -16.36 -1.80
CA GLU A 137 12.44 -16.85 -0.64
C GLU A 137 12.74 -15.77 0.41
N LEU A 138 12.66 -14.50 0.03
CA LEU A 138 12.93 -13.35 0.91
C LEU A 138 11.66 -12.65 1.39
N ARG A 139 10.48 -13.21 1.08
CA ARG A 139 9.18 -12.67 1.55
C ARG A 139 8.94 -12.85 3.05
N ALA A 140 9.75 -13.66 3.72
CA ALA A 140 9.78 -13.79 5.17
C ALA A 140 10.78 -12.83 5.84
N ASP A 141 11.62 -12.13 5.07
CA ASP A 141 12.53 -11.13 5.62
C ASP A 141 11.74 -9.87 5.98
N LYS A 142 11.59 -9.66 7.30
CA LYS A 142 10.82 -8.55 7.87
C LYS A 142 11.31 -7.20 7.39
N GLU A 143 12.62 -6.99 7.26
CA GLU A 143 13.16 -5.69 6.84
C GLU A 143 12.84 -5.40 5.36
N ILE A 144 12.98 -6.39 4.48
CA ILE A 144 12.64 -6.24 3.06
C ILE A 144 11.15 -5.94 2.90
N VAL A 145 10.29 -6.67 3.60
CA VAL A 145 8.84 -6.46 3.52
C VAL A 145 8.43 -5.12 4.10
N LEU A 146 9.00 -4.69 5.24
CA LEU A 146 8.72 -3.38 5.80
C LEU A 146 9.20 -2.25 4.87
N GLU A 147 10.34 -2.40 4.19
CA GLU A 147 10.79 -1.43 3.20
C GLU A 147 9.82 -1.30 2.02
N ALA A 148 9.29 -2.43 1.54
CA ALA A 148 8.24 -2.44 0.53
C ALA A 148 6.96 -1.75 1.02
N MET A 149 6.57 -2.00 2.28
CA MET A 149 5.38 -1.44 2.90
C MET A 149 5.45 0.08 3.10
N LYS A 150 6.65 0.68 3.15
CA LYS A 150 6.78 2.15 3.17
C LYS A 150 6.22 2.80 1.90
N GLN A 151 6.21 2.08 0.77
CA GLN A 151 5.67 2.56 -0.50
C GLN A 151 4.18 2.27 -0.65
N GLY A 152 3.70 1.17 -0.07
CA GLY A 152 2.28 0.81 -0.06
C GLY A 152 2.01 -0.46 0.75
N TRP A 153 0.91 -0.44 1.50
CA TRP A 153 0.46 -1.59 2.29
C TRP A 153 0.16 -2.83 1.44
N GLU A 154 -0.14 -2.67 0.15
CA GLU A 154 -0.40 -3.75 -0.81
C GLU A 154 0.77 -4.73 -0.95
N ALA A 155 1.99 -4.31 -0.59
CA ALA A 155 3.16 -5.17 -0.49
C ALA A 155 2.92 -6.41 0.40
N LEU A 156 2.07 -6.26 1.42
CA LEU A 156 1.68 -7.33 2.33
C LEU A 156 1.05 -8.54 1.61
N LYS A 157 0.42 -8.32 0.44
CA LYS A 157 -0.14 -9.39 -0.41
C LYS A 157 0.91 -10.43 -0.80
N PHE A 158 2.17 -10.01 -0.92
CA PHE A 158 3.28 -10.89 -1.27
C PHE A 158 4.10 -11.33 -0.06
N ALA A 159 3.86 -10.79 1.14
CA ALA A 159 4.57 -11.20 2.34
C ALA A 159 4.26 -12.64 2.72
N ASP A 160 5.24 -13.30 3.33
CA ASP A 160 5.05 -14.64 3.88
C ASP A 160 3.98 -14.65 4.99
N GLU A 161 3.34 -15.79 5.19
CA GLU A 161 2.32 -15.94 6.23
C GLU A 161 2.85 -15.69 7.65
N SER A 162 4.12 -16.00 7.91
CA SER A 162 4.78 -15.70 9.18
C SER A 162 4.74 -14.20 9.52
N LEU A 163 4.95 -13.34 8.53
CA LEU A 163 4.88 -11.88 8.70
C LEU A 163 3.44 -11.36 8.75
N ARG A 164 2.50 -12.02 8.07
CA ARG A 164 1.05 -11.75 8.23
C ARG A 164 0.49 -12.17 9.59
N SER A 165 1.25 -12.99 10.33
CA SER A 165 1.01 -13.35 11.72
C SER A 165 1.75 -12.46 12.73
N ASP A 166 2.61 -11.55 12.27
CA ASP A 166 3.34 -10.60 13.11
C ASP A 166 2.46 -9.38 13.40
N SER A 167 2.23 -9.10 14.70
CA SER A 167 1.36 -8.01 15.13
C SER A 167 1.86 -6.64 14.67
N ASP A 168 3.16 -6.39 14.73
CA ASP A 168 3.71 -5.06 14.44
C ASP A 168 3.67 -4.77 12.93
N VAL A 169 3.96 -5.78 12.10
CA VAL A 169 3.82 -5.67 10.64
C VAL A 169 2.36 -5.38 10.27
N MET A 170 1.42 -6.13 10.83
CA MET A 170 0.00 -5.95 10.53
C MET A 170 -0.53 -4.59 11.00
N LEU A 171 -0.09 -4.11 12.17
CA LEU A 171 -0.50 -2.81 12.67
C LEU A 171 0.05 -1.66 11.82
N GLU A 172 1.26 -1.78 11.28
CA GLU A 172 1.80 -0.77 10.34
C GLU A 172 1.01 -0.76 9.02
N ALA A 173 0.64 -1.95 8.49
CA ALA A 173 -0.21 -2.04 7.30
C ALA A 173 -1.59 -1.40 7.53
N MET A 174 -2.21 -1.71 8.66
CA MET A 174 -3.51 -1.16 9.06
C MET A 174 -3.46 0.35 9.35
N ARG A 175 -2.27 0.90 9.62
CA ARG A 175 -2.08 2.35 9.77
C ARG A 175 -2.36 3.08 8.45
N GLN A 176 -1.96 2.49 7.34
CA GLN A 176 -2.14 3.05 6.00
C GLN A 176 -3.57 2.80 5.47
N SER A 177 -4.00 1.53 5.48
CA SER A 177 -5.33 1.12 5.00
C SER A 177 -5.93 0.12 5.97
N TRP A 178 -6.80 0.62 6.85
CA TRP A 178 -7.33 -0.15 7.97
C TRP A 178 -8.12 -1.38 7.53
N TRP A 179 -9.10 -1.14 6.66
CA TRP A 179 -10.10 -2.14 6.30
C TRP A 179 -9.51 -3.27 5.48
N GLU A 180 -8.69 -2.92 4.48
CA GLU A 180 -8.15 -3.86 3.51
C GLU A 180 -7.01 -4.68 4.11
N ALA A 181 -6.13 -4.07 4.90
CA ALA A 181 -5.00 -4.78 5.50
C ALA A 181 -5.45 -5.79 6.57
N PHE A 182 -6.51 -5.50 7.34
CA PHE A 182 -6.98 -6.41 8.40
C PHE A 182 -7.29 -7.82 7.89
N TRP A 183 -7.83 -7.95 6.67
CA TRP A 183 -8.18 -9.25 6.09
C TRP A 183 -6.98 -10.10 5.68
N PHE A 184 -5.79 -9.51 5.60
CA PHE A 184 -4.55 -10.25 5.36
C PHE A 184 -3.96 -10.85 6.63
N ALA A 185 -4.37 -10.40 7.82
CA ALA A 185 -3.94 -10.97 9.09
C ALA A 185 -4.35 -12.45 9.18
N SER A 186 -3.44 -13.28 9.65
CA SER A 186 -3.74 -14.69 9.91
C SER A 186 -4.88 -14.84 10.92
N GLU A 187 -5.63 -15.93 10.82
CA GLU A 187 -6.71 -16.23 11.77
C GLU A 187 -6.18 -16.40 13.20
N GLU A 188 -4.99 -16.99 13.34
CA GLU A 188 -4.29 -17.10 14.61
C GLU A 188 -4.02 -15.74 15.24
N LEU A 189 -3.53 -14.76 14.46
CA LEU A 189 -3.28 -13.40 14.95
C LEU A 189 -4.59 -12.69 15.31
N ARG A 190 -5.62 -12.83 14.49
CA ARG A 190 -6.96 -12.28 14.77
C ARG A 190 -7.60 -12.87 16.02
N SER A 191 -7.16 -14.05 16.45
CA SER A 191 -7.65 -14.69 17.69
C SER A 191 -6.89 -14.24 18.94
N LYS A 192 -5.81 -13.45 18.82
CA LYS A 192 -5.03 -12.96 19.96
C LYS A 192 -5.68 -11.72 20.60
N PRO A 193 -6.01 -11.75 21.90
CA PRO A 193 -6.57 -10.59 22.60
C PRO A 193 -5.66 -9.34 22.57
N GLU A 194 -4.34 -9.52 22.67
CA GLU A 194 -3.37 -8.40 22.64
C GLU A 194 -3.41 -7.63 21.32
N PHE A 195 -3.53 -8.33 20.20
CA PHE A 195 -3.69 -7.73 18.88
C PHE A 195 -5.04 -7.01 18.79
N ALA A 196 -6.12 -7.67 19.26
CA ALA A 196 -7.45 -7.08 19.29
C ALA A 196 -7.50 -5.78 20.09
N LEU A 197 -6.89 -5.74 21.28
CA LEU A 197 -6.79 -4.54 22.12
C LEU A 197 -6.18 -3.36 21.37
N ARG A 198 -5.08 -3.59 20.63
CA ARG A 198 -4.43 -2.54 19.84
C ARG A 198 -5.33 -2.04 18.70
N VAL A 199 -6.08 -2.93 18.05
CA VAL A 199 -7.00 -2.58 16.95
C VAL A 199 -8.22 -1.82 17.47
N VAL A 200 -8.90 -2.33 18.51
CA VAL A 200 -10.11 -1.71 19.07
C VAL A 200 -9.84 -0.38 19.76
N LYS A 201 -8.63 -0.19 20.30
CA LYS A 201 -8.19 1.10 20.86
C LYS A 201 -8.20 2.21 19.81
N ARG A 202 -8.05 1.87 18.53
CA ARG A 202 -8.13 2.84 17.42
C ARG A 202 -9.54 2.98 16.87
N ASP A 203 -10.25 1.86 16.70
CA ASP A 203 -11.65 1.82 16.27
C ASP A 203 -12.42 0.75 17.06
N GLY A 204 -13.27 1.16 18.00
CA GLY A 204 -14.02 0.26 18.87
C GLY A 204 -15.05 -0.57 18.11
N LEU A 205 -15.54 -0.09 16.96
CA LEU A 205 -16.44 -0.85 16.10
C LEU A 205 -15.71 -1.97 15.32
N ALA A 206 -14.38 -1.99 15.36
CA ALA A 206 -13.58 -3.08 14.83
C ALA A 206 -13.90 -4.43 15.48
N LEU A 207 -14.40 -4.40 16.73
CA LEU A 207 -14.73 -5.60 17.50
C LEU A 207 -15.61 -6.58 16.71
N ARG A 208 -16.48 -6.08 15.82
CA ARG A 208 -17.36 -6.90 14.98
C ARG A 208 -16.64 -7.89 14.04
N HIS A 209 -15.37 -7.63 13.71
CA HIS A 209 -14.58 -8.45 12.80
C HIS A 209 -13.74 -9.52 13.51
N PHE A 210 -13.71 -9.48 14.83
CA PHE A 210 -12.98 -10.45 15.64
C PHE A 210 -13.81 -11.72 15.90
N PRO A 211 -13.14 -12.88 16.02
CA PRO A 211 -13.81 -14.13 16.36
C PRO A 211 -14.48 -14.04 17.73
N GLU A 212 -15.48 -14.89 17.96
CA GLU A 212 -16.28 -14.88 19.19
C GLU A 212 -15.44 -15.04 20.46
N ALA A 213 -14.39 -15.86 20.43
CA ALA A 213 -13.45 -16.03 21.53
C ALA A 213 -12.82 -14.71 22.02
N VAL A 214 -12.53 -13.78 21.09
CA VAL A 214 -12.00 -12.45 21.43
C VAL A 214 -13.11 -11.52 21.93
N ARG A 215 -14.33 -11.64 21.40
CA ARG A 215 -15.50 -10.85 21.82
C ARG A 215 -16.04 -11.25 23.20
N GLN A 216 -15.64 -12.42 23.69
CA GLN A 216 -15.85 -12.91 25.05
C GLN A 216 -14.79 -12.41 26.05
N SER A 217 -13.75 -11.70 25.60
CA SER A 217 -12.77 -11.13 26.51
C SER A 217 -13.29 -9.83 27.12
N GLN A 218 -13.39 -9.79 28.45
CA GLN A 218 -13.83 -8.62 29.21
C GLN A 218 -12.93 -7.40 28.95
N ASP A 219 -11.61 -7.59 28.91
CA ASP A 219 -10.65 -6.51 28.65
C ASP A 219 -10.83 -5.89 27.26
N VAL A 220 -11.01 -6.74 26.24
CA VAL A 220 -11.24 -6.29 24.86
C VAL A 220 -12.59 -5.58 24.75
N ALA A 221 -13.64 -6.12 25.38
CA ALA A 221 -14.97 -5.52 25.41
C ALA A 221 -14.94 -4.13 26.06
N LEU A 222 -14.35 -4.01 27.26
CA LEU A 222 -14.18 -2.73 27.95
C LEU A 222 -13.37 -1.74 27.11
N CYS A 223 -12.28 -2.17 26.49
CA CYS A 223 -11.46 -1.30 25.64
C CYS A 223 -12.24 -0.79 24.42
N ALA A 224 -12.99 -1.65 23.74
CA ALA A 224 -13.79 -1.29 22.57
C ALA A 224 -14.93 -0.32 22.94
N VAL A 225 -15.61 -0.59 24.05
CA VAL A 225 -16.72 0.23 24.56
C VAL A 225 -16.25 1.60 25.03
N ARG A 226 -15.09 1.66 25.70
CA ARG A 226 -14.44 2.93 26.07
C ARG A 226 -14.10 3.80 24.88
N GLN A 227 -13.74 3.19 23.76
CA GLN A 227 -13.45 3.92 22.53
C GLN A 227 -14.74 4.36 21.82
N CYS A 228 -15.75 3.47 21.74
CA CYS A 228 -17.05 3.76 21.17
C CYS A 228 -18.15 2.98 21.89
N GLY A 229 -19.05 3.67 22.60
CA GLY A 229 -20.13 3.00 23.35
C GLY A 229 -21.03 2.10 22.50
N LEU A 230 -21.18 2.39 21.19
CA LEU A 230 -21.93 1.54 20.25
C LEU A 230 -21.24 0.20 19.94
N ALA A 231 -19.98 0.00 20.34
CA ALA A 231 -19.30 -1.28 20.23
C ALA A 231 -19.96 -2.37 21.09
N LEU A 232 -20.75 -1.99 22.11
CA LEU A 232 -21.53 -2.91 22.95
C LEU A 232 -22.39 -3.89 22.15
N GLN A 233 -22.90 -3.47 20.98
CA GLN A 233 -23.71 -4.33 20.10
C GLN A 233 -22.95 -5.58 19.58
N TYR A 234 -21.61 -5.54 19.58
CA TYR A 234 -20.75 -6.61 19.07
C TYR A 234 -20.12 -7.46 20.17
N VAL A 235 -20.11 -6.96 21.41
CA VAL A 235 -19.68 -7.70 22.61
C VAL A 235 -20.51 -8.99 22.75
N HIS A 236 -19.88 -10.06 23.23
CA HIS A 236 -20.57 -11.34 23.46
C HIS A 236 -21.76 -11.15 24.41
N LYS A 237 -22.84 -11.91 24.18
CA LYS A 237 -24.12 -11.76 24.89
C LYS A 237 -23.98 -11.80 26.42
N GLU A 238 -23.10 -12.66 26.95
CA GLU A 238 -22.90 -12.80 28.40
C GLU A 238 -22.26 -11.56 29.01
N LEU A 239 -21.39 -10.87 28.26
CA LEU A 239 -20.73 -9.64 28.69
C LEU A 239 -21.54 -8.38 28.38
N ARG A 240 -22.60 -8.49 27.59
CA ARG A 240 -23.42 -7.35 27.15
C ARG A 240 -24.35 -6.84 28.25
N ASP A 241 -24.59 -7.68 29.25
CA ASP A 241 -25.43 -7.39 30.40
C ASP A 241 -24.61 -7.17 31.69
N GLU A 242 -23.28 -7.23 31.59
CA GLU A 242 -22.38 -6.96 32.72
C GLU A 242 -22.41 -5.48 33.12
N PRO A 243 -22.74 -5.14 34.38
CA PRO A 243 -22.95 -3.76 34.82
C PRO A 243 -21.77 -2.84 34.49
N ASP A 244 -20.54 -3.29 34.73
CA ASP A 244 -19.34 -2.48 34.50
C ASP A 244 -19.15 -2.11 33.02
N ILE A 245 -19.40 -3.05 32.10
CA ILE A 245 -19.27 -2.83 30.66
C ILE A 245 -20.38 -1.93 30.16
N VAL A 246 -21.61 -2.19 30.59
CA VAL A 246 -22.79 -1.43 30.16
C VAL A 246 -22.69 0.01 30.63
N MET A 247 -22.34 0.24 31.89
CA MET A 247 -22.23 1.59 32.45
C MET A 247 -21.15 2.39 31.74
N GLU A 248 -20.02 1.75 31.39
CA GLU A 248 -18.99 2.40 30.59
C GLU A 248 -19.47 2.70 29.16
N ALA A 249 -20.28 1.83 28.56
CA ALA A 249 -20.89 2.06 27.24
C ALA A 249 -21.83 3.25 27.24
N LEU A 250 -22.69 3.34 28.26
CA LEU A 250 -23.66 4.41 28.41
C LEU A 250 -22.99 5.76 28.69
N ARG A 251 -21.89 5.77 29.46
CA ARG A 251 -21.04 6.95 29.65
C ARG A 251 -20.50 7.49 28.34
N GLN A 252 -20.03 6.61 27.45
CA GLN A 252 -19.47 7.01 26.16
C GLN A 252 -20.54 7.37 25.14
N ASN A 253 -21.60 6.59 25.05
CA ASN A 253 -22.73 6.84 24.17
C ASN A 253 -24.01 6.23 24.75
N PHE A 254 -24.89 7.07 25.27
CA PHE A 254 -26.15 6.65 25.87
C PHE A 254 -27.06 5.85 24.90
N ALA A 255 -26.90 6.01 23.58
CA ALA A 255 -27.63 5.20 22.61
C ALA A 255 -27.25 3.70 22.67
N ALA A 256 -26.13 3.34 23.32
CA ALA A 256 -25.77 1.94 23.57
C ALA A 256 -26.82 1.18 24.40
N LEU A 257 -27.68 1.89 25.15
CA LEU A 257 -28.78 1.31 25.92
C LEU A 257 -29.67 0.37 25.10
N THR A 258 -29.83 0.65 23.79
CA THR A 258 -30.64 -0.19 22.89
C THR A 258 -30.16 -1.63 22.76
N TYR A 259 -28.89 -1.90 23.10
CA TYR A 259 -28.28 -3.22 22.97
C TYR A 259 -28.25 -4.02 24.27
N VAL A 260 -28.51 -3.38 25.41
CA VAL A 260 -28.58 -4.02 26.74
C VAL A 260 -29.81 -4.93 26.79
N GLY A 261 -29.72 -6.06 27.49
CA GLY A 261 -30.83 -6.98 27.70
C GLY A 261 -32.02 -6.31 28.39
N ARG A 262 -33.25 -6.71 28.01
CA ARG A 262 -34.48 -6.14 28.59
C ARG A 262 -34.63 -6.39 30.09
N GLU A 263 -33.98 -7.44 30.61
CA GLU A 263 -34.02 -7.77 32.04
C GLU A 263 -33.25 -6.71 32.84
N VAL A 264 -32.03 -6.39 32.42
CA VAL A 264 -31.21 -5.32 33.02
C VAL A 264 -31.86 -3.95 32.85
N GLN A 265 -32.50 -3.67 31.71
CA GLN A 265 -33.24 -2.42 31.50
C GLN A 265 -34.48 -2.26 32.40
N ARG A 266 -34.99 -3.33 33.00
CA ARG A 266 -36.14 -3.28 33.93
C ARG A 266 -35.72 -3.13 35.37
N ASP A 267 -34.44 -3.29 35.65
CA ASP A 267 -33.88 -3.03 36.97
C ASP A 267 -33.92 -1.52 37.24
N GLU A 268 -34.66 -1.13 38.27
CA GLU A 268 -34.85 0.27 38.65
C GLU A 268 -33.54 0.90 39.14
N GLU A 269 -32.71 0.16 39.88
CA GLU A 269 -31.45 0.66 40.42
C GLU A 269 -30.46 0.95 39.28
N PHE A 270 -30.36 0.01 38.34
CA PHE A 270 -29.56 0.19 37.13
C PHE A 270 -30.05 1.37 36.27
N MET A 271 -31.37 1.49 36.05
CA MET A 271 -31.93 2.56 35.22
C MET A 271 -31.78 3.94 35.86
N GLU A 272 -31.90 4.05 37.19
CA GLU A 272 -31.59 5.28 37.91
C GLU A 272 -30.13 5.70 37.73
N GLU A 273 -29.19 4.75 37.81
CA GLU A 273 -27.77 5.03 37.62
C GLU A 273 -27.45 5.39 36.16
N ALA A 274 -28.04 4.68 35.20
CA ALA A 274 -27.93 4.97 33.78
C ALA A 274 -28.47 6.36 33.43
N MET A 275 -29.62 6.78 34.01
CA MET A 275 -30.18 8.11 33.75
C MET A 275 -29.28 9.25 34.26
N LYS A 276 -28.46 9.03 35.30
CA LYS A 276 -27.46 10.01 35.73
C LYS A 276 -26.39 10.26 34.66
N LEU A 277 -26.14 9.27 33.80
CA LEU A 277 -25.18 9.32 32.70
C LEU A 277 -25.79 9.86 31.40
N ALA A 278 -27.12 9.99 31.31
CA ALA A 278 -27.78 10.48 30.11
C ALA A 278 -27.37 11.94 29.83
N PRO A 279 -27.13 12.32 28.56
CA PRO A 279 -26.92 13.72 28.21
C PRO A 279 -28.17 14.52 28.61
N ARG A 280 -27.97 15.58 29.41
CA ARG A 280 -29.05 16.50 29.80
C ARG A 280 -29.76 16.96 28.53
N GLN A 281 -31.02 16.58 28.36
CA GLN A 281 -31.81 17.16 27.29
C GLN A 281 -31.90 18.68 27.53
N PRO A 282 -31.66 19.54 26.52
CA PRO A 282 -32.04 20.93 26.62
C PRO A 282 -33.54 20.96 26.89
N SER A 283 -33.91 21.48 28.07
CA SER A 283 -35.29 21.56 28.51
C SER A 283 -36.11 22.29 27.44
N LYS A 284 -37.04 21.59 26.80
CA LYS A 284 -38.15 22.24 26.11
C LYS A 284 -39.04 22.87 27.18
N GLN A 285 -38.65 24.05 27.67
CA GLN A 285 -39.62 24.91 28.34
C GLN A 285 -40.66 25.30 27.28
N PRO A 286 -41.97 25.16 27.56
CA PRO A 286 -43.00 25.67 26.68
C PRO A 286 -42.94 27.19 26.75
N THR A 287 -42.52 27.86 25.67
CA THR A 287 -42.63 29.31 25.56
C THR A 287 -44.10 29.68 25.36
N GLU A 288 -44.76 29.94 26.47
CA GLU A 288 -46.05 30.59 26.56
C GLU A 288 -45.85 32.10 26.30
N ALA A 289 -45.93 32.53 25.03
CA ALA A 289 -46.07 33.95 24.67
C ALA A 289 -46.73 34.14 23.30
N ALA A 290 -48.06 34.08 23.33
CA ALA A 290 -48.99 35.01 22.69
C ALA A 290 -48.58 35.78 21.40
N ARG A 291 -49.38 35.51 20.35
CA ARG A 291 -50.10 36.49 19.49
C ARG A 291 -49.31 37.32 18.46
N ALA A 292 -49.56 36.99 17.19
CA ALA A 292 -49.46 37.92 16.07
C ALA A 292 -50.45 39.11 16.23
N PRO A 293 -50.24 40.25 15.55
CA PRO A 293 -50.64 40.33 14.15
C PRO A 293 -49.65 41.03 13.19
N GLU A 294 -49.90 40.80 11.91
CA GLU A 294 -49.18 41.26 10.72
C GLU A 294 -49.11 42.79 10.54
N LYS A 295 -47.99 43.30 9.98
CA LYS A 295 -47.92 44.00 8.67
C LYS A 295 -46.47 44.47 8.37
N LYS A 296 -46.03 44.25 7.13
CA LYS A 296 -44.79 44.74 6.46
C LYS A 296 -45.13 45.99 5.59
N PRO A 297 -44.18 46.66 4.90
CA PRO A 297 -42.72 46.81 5.08
C PRO A 297 -42.20 48.26 4.87
N ALA A 298 -40.87 48.46 5.08
CA ALA A 298 -39.92 49.04 4.10
C ALA A 298 -38.99 50.20 4.57
N VAL A 299 -37.71 50.05 4.16
CA VAL A 299 -36.64 51.03 3.84
C VAL A 299 -35.86 51.73 4.97
N GLY A 300 -34.53 51.76 4.82
CA GLY A 300 -33.62 52.76 5.40
C GLY A 300 -32.48 52.16 6.22
N GLU A 301 -31.37 51.76 5.60
CA GLU A 301 -30.08 52.48 5.63
C GLU A 301 -29.14 51.98 6.74
N SER A 302 -27.94 51.57 6.32
CA SER A 302 -26.89 50.95 7.13
C SER A 302 -25.63 51.82 7.10
N GLU A 303 -25.18 52.31 8.24
CA GLU A 303 -23.82 52.83 8.46
C GLU A 303 -23.35 52.55 9.90
N GLY A 304 -22.05 52.23 10.04
CA GLY A 304 -21.25 52.37 11.26
C GLY A 304 -21.29 51.19 12.24
N ALA A 305 -20.31 50.26 12.28
CA ALA A 305 -18.92 50.37 12.75
C ALA A 305 -18.73 50.17 14.28
N GLY A 306 -17.73 49.34 14.63
CA GLY A 306 -17.12 49.19 15.97
C GLY A 306 -17.49 47.87 16.67
N SER A 307 -16.58 46.89 16.75
CA SER A 307 -15.65 46.66 17.89
C SER A 307 -16.41 46.16 19.13
N GLU A 308 -16.17 44.98 19.72
CA GLU A 308 -14.94 44.29 20.07
C GLU A 308 -15.29 42.86 20.55
N GLU A 309 -14.28 41.99 20.51
CA GLU A 309 -13.99 40.86 21.41
C GLU A 309 -15.14 40.08 22.07
N GLU A 310 -15.27 38.79 21.75
CA GLU A 310 -15.13 37.74 22.78
C GLU A 310 -15.09 36.33 22.16
N TYR A 311 -14.32 35.47 22.81
CA TYR A 311 -14.08 34.07 22.49
C TYR A 311 -15.36 33.26 22.67
N ASP A 312 -15.77 32.46 21.66
CA ASP A 312 -16.78 31.43 21.90
C ASP A 312 -16.58 30.14 21.09
N THR A 313 -16.73 29.07 21.86
CA THR A 313 -17.05 27.66 21.63
C THR A 313 -17.06 27.02 20.23
N ALA A 314 -16.40 25.85 20.21
CA ALA A 314 -16.86 24.58 19.65
C ALA A 314 -17.72 24.66 18.37
N SER A 315 -17.06 24.51 17.23
CA SER A 315 -17.71 24.20 15.96
C SER A 315 -18.36 22.82 16.02
N ASP A 316 -19.65 22.83 16.31
CA ASP A 316 -20.60 21.75 16.13
C ASP A 316 -20.63 21.36 14.63
N THR A 317 -19.92 20.30 14.27
CA THR A 317 -20.03 19.67 12.95
C THR A 317 -20.77 18.35 13.13
N PRO A 318 -21.94 18.17 12.48
CA PRO A 318 -22.70 16.93 12.63
C PRO A 318 -21.89 15.77 12.04
N ALA A 319 -21.65 14.75 12.87
CA ALA A 319 -20.99 13.51 12.49
C ALA A 319 -21.63 12.94 11.20
N PRO A 320 -20.82 12.48 10.22
CA PRO A 320 -21.35 12.00 8.96
C PRO A 320 -22.21 10.76 9.19
N LYS A 321 -23.37 10.71 8.53
CA LYS A 321 -24.20 9.50 8.45
C LYS A 321 -23.37 8.39 7.80
N HIS A 322 -22.78 7.52 8.62
CA HIS A 322 -22.06 6.35 8.14
C HIS A 322 -23.07 5.38 7.50
N LYS A 323 -23.17 5.43 6.16
CA LYS A 323 -23.66 4.31 5.36
C LYS A 323 -22.90 3.05 5.80
N ALA A 324 -23.61 1.93 5.90
CA ALA A 324 -22.98 0.62 6.03
C ALA A 324 -21.86 0.50 4.96
N PRO A 325 -20.61 0.20 5.35
CA PRO A 325 -19.55 0.01 4.38
C PRO A 325 -19.87 -1.23 3.52
N PRO A 326 -19.41 -1.24 2.26
CA PRO A 326 -19.73 -2.30 1.32
C PRO A 326 -19.20 -3.66 1.82
N LEU A 327 -19.89 -4.73 1.42
CA LEU A 327 -19.40 -6.10 1.48
C LEU A 327 -17.95 -6.20 0.98
N PRO A 328 -17.17 -7.22 1.40
CA PRO A 328 -15.77 -7.38 0.99
C PRO A 328 -15.62 -7.15 -0.53
N PRO A 329 -14.55 -6.44 -0.96
CA PRO A 329 -14.30 -6.22 -2.38
C PRO A 329 -14.50 -7.52 -3.16
N PRO A 330 -15.30 -7.53 -4.24
CA PRO A 330 -15.54 -8.73 -5.02
C PRO A 330 -14.25 -9.40 -5.51
N GLU A 331 -13.14 -8.67 -5.59
CA GLU A 331 -11.81 -9.20 -5.94
C GLU A 331 -11.25 -10.21 -4.92
N LEU A 332 -11.69 -10.15 -3.66
CA LEU A 332 -11.36 -11.15 -2.61
C LEU A 332 -12.33 -12.34 -2.63
N LEU A 333 -13.57 -12.16 -3.12
CA LEU A 333 -14.55 -13.24 -3.29
C LEU A 333 -14.40 -13.98 -4.63
N ALA A 334 -13.92 -13.30 -5.67
CA ALA A 334 -13.69 -13.84 -7.02
C ALA A 334 -12.38 -14.65 -7.12
N ARG A 335 -11.58 -14.70 -6.04
CA ARG A 335 -10.46 -15.60 -5.89
C ARG A 335 -10.75 -16.67 -4.83
N GLY A 336 -11.57 -17.65 -5.17
CA GLY A 336 -11.37 -18.98 -4.60
C GLY A 336 -10.12 -19.58 -5.23
N PHE A 337 -8.99 -19.66 -4.51
CA PHE A 337 -7.75 -20.33 -4.96
C PHE A 337 -6.95 -20.64 -3.67
N PHE A 338 -6.78 -21.85 -3.11
CA PHE A 338 -6.53 -23.17 -3.69
C PHE A 338 -5.78 -23.10 -5.02
N GLU A 339 -4.47 -22.87 -4.93
CA GLU A 339 -3.39 -23.69 -5.52
C GLU A 339 -2.02 -23.23 -5.00
#